data_AF-A0A536JS94-F1
#
_entry.id   AF-A0A536JS94-F1
#
_cell.length_a   1.000
_cell.length_b   1.000
_cell.length_c   1.000
_cell.angle_alpha   90.00
_cell.angle_beta   90.00
_cell.angle_gamma   90.00
#
_symmetry.space_group_name_H-M   'P 1'
#
loop_
_entity.id
_entity.type
_entity.pdbx_description
1 polymer ?
#
loop_
_entity_poly.entity_id
_entity_poly.type
_entity_poly.pdbx_seq_one_letter_code
_entity_poly.pdbx_strand_id
1 'polypeptide(L)'
;MCGPQTQDGTSRLAALAPCDRSGRPPRDHTTDRLQAGRVRRDRRQLDRTAVQTHLAGHTRILAVADEVDELLYGDRLPTLKPDLVLSCGDLPFDYLEYLVSRMDVPLLYVPGNHDESLEPRDMSWMPLRAELPIPGPQGCDNIDGRVVEVHGLRIAGLGGSVRYKEGPNQYSQGQMGRRALKLELRLRLKRVRAGRKLDILVTHAPPFGLAEAKDGAHVGFVALLRLVQNFQPLLHVHGHIHPYGQVMPERMLKSTRVINVVPSRLIDL
;
A
#
# COMPACT_ATOMS: atom_id res chain seq x y z
N MET A 1 13.44 71.60 -37.46
CA MET A 1 13.10 71.80 -36.04
C MET A 1 11.71 71.20 -35.79
N CYS A 2 11.60 70.42 -34.71
CA CYS A 2 10.42 69.85 -34.03
C CYS A 2 9.23 69.32 -34.84
N GLY A 3 8.93 68.03 -34.65
CA GLY A 3 7.67 67.38 -35.00
C GLY A 3 6.65 67.38 -33.84
N PRO A 4 5.82 66.32 -33.71
CA PRO A 4 4.44 66.35 -34.22
C PRO A 4 3.41 65.78 -33.22
N GLN A 5 2.10 66.08 -33.39
CA GLN A 5 1.01 65.26 -32.83
C GLN A 5 -0.32 65.38 -33.63
N THR A 6 -0.81 64.23 -34.11
CA THR A 6 -2.19 63.66 -34.05
C THR A 6 -3.45 64.53 -34.27
N GLN A 7 -4.39 64.08 -35.13
CA GLN A 7 -5.69 63.43 -34.77
C GLN A 7 -6.75 63.41 -35.91
N ASP A 8 -7.43 62.26 -35.99
CA ASP A 8 -8.88 61.99 -36.15
C ASP A 8 -9.73 62.23 -37.43
N GLY A 9 -10.56 61.21 -37.69
CA GLY A 9 -11.99 61.36 -38.08
C GLY A 9 -12.38 60.77 -39.44
N THR A 10 -12.79 59.51 -39.57
CA THR A 10 -14.20 59.00 -39.65
C THR A 10 -15.00 59.54 -40.86
N SER A 11 -15.78 58.80 -41.68
CA SER A 11 -16.38 57.46 -41.63
C SER A 11 -17.28 57.23 -42.89
N ARG A 12 -17.75 55.97 -43.08
CA ARG A 12 -19.04 55.53 -43.72
C ARG A 12 -19.05 55.38 -45.27
N LEU A 13 -19.69 54.40 -45.94
CA LEU A 13 -20.70 53.33 -45.67
C LEU A 13 -20.38 52.14 -46.63
N ALA A 14 -20.36 50.86 -46.24
CA ALA A 14 -21.47 49.92 -45.96
C ALA A 14 -22.21 49.36 -47.20
N ALA A 15 -22.10 48.03 -47.40
CA ALA A 15 -23.07 47.19 -48.10
C ALA A 15 -23.13 45.80 -47.41
N LEU A 16 -24.35 45.29 -47.23
CA LEU A 16 -24.79 44.16 -46.40
C LEU A 16 -24.83 42.82 -47.16
N ALA A 17 -24.63 41.69 -46.43
CA ALA A 17 -25.49 40.47 -46.37
C ALA A 17 -24.74 39.31 -45.63
N PRO A 18 -25.39 38.21 -45.21
CA PRO A 18 -26.36 38.08 -44.12
C PRO A 18 -25.88 37.12 -43.00
N CYS A 19 -26.53 37.19 -41.82
CA CYS A 19 -26.32 36.29 -40.68
C CYS A 19 -26.81 34.86 -40.93
N ASP A 20 -26.01 33.87 -40.51
CA ASP A 20 -26.50 32.53 -40.18
C ASP A 20 -26.17 32.17 -38.71
N ARG A 21 -27.11 31.46 -38.09
CA ARG A 21 -27.23 31.18 -36.66
C ARG A 21 -26.54 29.86 -36.29
N SER A 22 -25.35 29.95 -35.70
CA SER A 22 -24.91 29.01 -34.65
C SER A 22 -23.51 29.40 -34.15
N GLY A 23 -23.46 30.24 -33.11
CA GLY A 23 -22.20 30.57 -32.44
C GLY A 23 -21.67 29.40 -31.61
N ARG A 24 -20.75 28.60 -32.16
CA ARG A 24 -19.75 27.81 -31.41
C ARG A 24 -18.48 27.62 -32.25
N PRO A 25 -17.27 27.91 -31.72
CA PRO A 25 -16.03 27.54 -32.38
C PRO A 25 -15.79 26.02 -32.27
N PRO A 26 -15.05 25.40 -33.20
CA PRO A 26 -14.69 23.99 -33.11
C PRO A 26 -13.76 23.76 -31.90
N ARG A 27 -14.10 22.80 -31.04
CA ARG A 27 -13.26 22.38 -29.91
C ARG A 27 -12.18 21.43 -30.42
N ASP A 28 -10.93 21.90 -30.41
CA ASP A 28 -9.74 21.08 -30.66
C ASP A 28 -9.53 20.12 -29.47
N HIS A 29 -9.90 18.84 -29.64
CA HIS A 29 -9.84 17.82 -28.59
C HIS A 29 -8.43 17.18 -28.43
N THR A 30 -7.41 17.71 -29.10
CA THR A 30 -6.05 17.12 -29.16
C THR A 30 -5.06 17.76 -28.19
N THR A 31 -5.25 19.01 -27.78
CA THR A 31 -4.32 19.73 -26.88
C THR A 31 -4.53 19.42 -25.39
N ASP A 32 -5.75 19.06 -25.00
CA ASP A 32 -6.12 18.83 -23.58
C ASP A 32 -5.52 17.52 -23.01
N ARG A 33 -5.38 16.48 -23.86
CA ARG A 33 -4.73 15.22 -23.46
C ARG A 33 -3.22 15.35 -23.25
N LEU A 34 -2.55 16.25 -23.97
CA LEU A 34 -1.11 16.46 -23.85
C LEU A 34 -0.76 17.28 -22.60
N GLN A 35 -1.59 18.27 -22.23
CA GLN A 35 -1.41 19.03 -20.99
C GLN A 35 -1.70 18.18 -19.74
N ALA A 36 -2.75 17.34 -19.75
CA ALA A 36 -3.03 16.42 -18.65
C ALA A 36 -1.91 15.38 -18.41
N GLY A 37 -1.23 14.94 -19.48
CA GLY A 37 -0.08 14.04 -19.40
C GLY A 37 1.19 14.70 -18.83
N ARG A 38 1.39 16.00 -19.08
CA ARG A 38 2.55 16.77 -18.57
C ARG A 38 2.40 17.07 -17.08
N VAL A 39 1.21 17.51 -16.65
CA VAL A 39 0.91 17.76 -15.22
C VAL A 39 1.02 16.48 -14.37
N ARG A 40 0.61 15.32 -14.91
CA ARG A 40 0.78 14.01 -14.23
C ARG A 40 2.25 13.58 -14.11
N ARG A 41 3.10 13.92 -15.08
CA ARG A 41 4.54 13.61 -15.04
C ARG A 41 5.29 14.55 -14.10
N ASP A 42 4.96 15.85 -14.11
CA ASP A 42 5.58 16.83 -13.23
C ASP A 42 5.20 16.60 -11.76
N ARG A 43 3.95 16.21 -11.44
CA ARG A 43 3.59 15.76 -10.08
C ARG A 43 4.38 14.53 -9.63
N ARG A 44 4.51 13.50 -10.48
CA ARG A 44 5.32 12.31 -10.15
C ARG A 44 6.81 12.64 -9.95
N GLN A 45 7.31 13.68 -10.60
CA GLN A 45 8.70 14.09 -10.50
C GLN A 45 8.94 15.00 -9.28
N LEU A 46 7.98 15.89 -8.95
CA LEU A 46 7.98 16.69 -7.72
C LEU A 46 7.77 15.82 -6.47
N ASP A 47 6.87 14.83 -6.50
CA ASP A 47 6.68 13.85 -5.41
C ASP A 47 7.95 13.04 -5.18
N ARG A 48 8.65 12.65 -6.24
CA ARG A 48 9.95 11.94 -6.11
C ARG A 48 11.03 12.78 -5.45
N THR A 49 10.96 14.10 -5.59
CA THR A 49 11.96 15.03 -5.04
C THR A 49 11.63 15.39 -3.59
N ALA A 50 10.35 15.56 -3.25
CA ALA A 50 9.91 15.79 -1.87
C ALA A 50 10.10 14.55 -0.97
N VAL A 51 9.84 13.34 -1.51
CA VAL A 51 10.06 12.06 -0.82
C VAL A 51 11.56 11.74 -0.64
N GLN A 52 12.46 12.43 -1.35
CA GLN A 52 13.91 12.20 -1.29
C GLN A 52 14.62 12.93 -0.13
N THR A 53 13.90 13.69 0.70
CA THR A 53 14.51 14.51 1.77
C THR A 53 14.53 13.83 3.14
N HIS A 54 14.16 12.54 3.26
CA HIS A 54 14.48 11.77 4.46
C HIS A 54 15.96 11.35 4.40
N LEU A 55 16.80 12.26 4.89
CA LEU A 55 18.20 12.01 5.22
C LEU A 55 18.32 10.74 6.09
N ALA A 56 19.39 10.00 5.82
CA ALA A 56 19.87 8.85 6.56
C ALA A 56 19.65 8.92 8.08
N GLY A 57 18.97 7.90 8.63
CA GLY A 57 19.04 7.59 10.04
C GLY A 57 17.96 6.65 10.54
N HIS A 58 16.69 7.00 10.36
CA HIS A 58 15.59 6.30 11.03
C HIS A 58 14.33 6.28 10.16
N THR A 59 13.76 5.08 9.95
CA THR A 59 12.42 4.93 9.36
C THR A 59 11.44 4.57 10.46
N ARG A 60 10.42 5.41 10.64
CA ARG A 60 9.35 5.16 11.61
C ARG A 60 8.19 4.44 10.95
N ILE A 61 7.82 3.30 11.51
CA ILE A 61 6.81 2.40 10.96
C ILE A 61 5.66 2.28 11.94
N LEU A 62 4.44 2.56 11.47
CA LEU A 62 3.22 2.24 12.19
C LEU A 62 2.71 0.88 11.68
N ALA A 63 2.73 -0.14 12.53
CA ALA A 63 2.20 -1.45 12.21
C ALA A 63 0.87 -1.69 12.93
N VAL A 64 -0.14 -2.24 12.23
CA VAL A 64 -1.49 -2.49 12.75
C VAL A 64 -1.98 -3.89 12.34
N ALA A 65 -2.79 -4.54 13.18
CA ALA A 65 -3.34 -5.87 12.87
C ALA A 65 -4.54 -6.24 13.75
N ASP A 66 -5.48 -7.01 13.21
CA ASP A 66 -6.59 -7.77 13.84
C ASP A 66 -7.64 -6.99 14.65
N GLU A 67 -7.24 -5.91 15.33
CA GLU A 67 -8.09 -5.08 16.17
C GLU A 67 -7.91 -3.61 15.77
N VAL A 68 -9.03 -2.92 15.61
CA VAL A 68 -9.03 -1.49 15.33
C VAL A 68 -8.59 -0.76 16.59
N ASP A 69 -7.47 -0.03 16.49
CA ASP A 69 -6.98 0.80 17.57
C ASP A 69 -7.74 2.14 17.58
N GLU A 70 -8.67 2.29 18.52
CA GLU A 70 -9.46 3.51 18.66
C GLU A 70 -8.61 4.77 18.90
N LEU A 71 -7.39 4.63 19.44
CA LEU A 71 -6.48 5.75 19.66
C LEU A 71 -5.93 6.33 18.35
N LEU A 72 -6.00 5.56 17.25
CA LEU A 72 -5.64 6.02 15.92
C LEU A 72 -6.79 6.77 15.24
N TYR A 73 -8.01 6.76 15.80
CA TYR A 73 -9.05 7.71 15.42
C TYR A 73 -8.82 9.06 16.12
N GLY A 74 -8.78 10.14 15.34
CA GLY A 74 -8.65 11.51 15.86
C GLY A 74 -7.25 12.13 15.77
N ASP A 75 -6.95 13.06 16.68
CA ASP A 75 -5.84 14.02 16.55
C ASP A 75 -4.47 13.45 16.93
N ARG A 76 -4.42 12.28 17.58
CA ARG A 76 -3.15 11.61 17.93
C ARG A 76 -2.45 11.04 16.71
N LEU A 77 -3.20 10.59 15.71
CA LEU A 77 -2.67 9.91 14.54
C LEU A 77 -1.62 10.78 13.79
N PRO A 78 -1.88 12.08 13.48
CA PRO A 78 -0.86 12.98 12.90
C PRO A 78 0.38 13.21 13.77
N THR A 79 0.28 13.05 15.10
CA THR A 79 1.42 13.27 16.00
C THR A 79 2.46 12.16 15.94
N LEU A 80 2.07 10.95 15.49
CA LEU A 80 2.95 9.79 15.41
C LEU A 80 4.03 9.96 14.33
N LYS A 81 3.69 10.67 13.23
CA LYS A 81 4.56 10.92 12.07
C LYS A 81 5.34 9.68 11.58
N PRO A 82 4.66 8.55 11.28
CA PRO A 82 5.28 7.42 10.61
C PRO A 82 5.63 7.80 9.16
N ASP A 83 6.68 7.21 8.65
CA ASP A 83 7.08 7.29 7.24
C ASP A 83 6.40 6.18 6.40
N LEU A 84 5.92 5.12 7.07
CA LEU A 84 5.36 3.92 6.45
C LEU A 84 4.32 3.28 7.38
N VAL A 85 3.21 2.80 6.81
CA VAL A 85 2.22 1.99 7.52
C VAL A 85 2.24 0.55 7.02
N LEU A 86 2.25 -0.43 7.93
CA LEU A 86 2.18 -1.86 7.65
C LEU A 86 0.92 -2.46 8.27
N SER A 87 0.04 -3.05 7.48
CA SER A 87 -1.12 -3.80 7.97
C SER A 87 -0.89 -5.31 7.83
N CYS A 88 -1.04 -6.03 8.94
CA CYS A 88 -0.92 -7.50 8.96
C CYS A 88 -2.27 -8.22 8.79
N GLY A 89 -3.32 -7.53 8.35
CA GLY A 89 -4.61 -8.14 8.00
C GLY A 89 -5.62 -8.22 9.13
N ASP A 90 -6.81 -8.76 8.81
CA ASP A 90 -7.99 -8.84 9.69
C ASP A 90 -8.40 -7.48 10.24
N LEU A 91 -8.36 -6.46 9.37
CA LEU A 91 -8.79 -5.11 9.67
C LEU A 91 -9.85 -4.67 8.64
N PRO A 92 -10.88 -3.93 9.07
CA PRO A 92 -11.84 -3.33 8.15
C PRO A 92 -11.16 -2.49 7.06
N PHE A 93 -11.60 -2.61 5.81
CA PHE A 93 -10.98 -1.89 4.69
C PHE A 93 -11.14 -0.36 4.80
N ASP A 94 -12.29 0.10 5.31
CA ASP A 94 -12.57 1.50 5.61
C ASP A 94 -11.61 2.07 6.67
N TYR A 95 -11.18 1.27 7.64
CA TYR A 95 -10.15 1.67 8.60
C TYR A 95 -8.79 1.90 7.93
N LEU A 96 -8.37 1.00 7.03
CA LEU A 96 -7.13 1.18 6.28
C LEU A 96 -7.19 2.39 5.35
N GLU A 97 -8.33 2.61 4.68
CA GLU A 97 -8.61 3.79 3.86
C GLU A 97 -8.56 5.08 4.67
N TYR A 98 -9.11 5.08 5.89
CA TYR A 98 -9.00 6.20 6.82
C TYR A 98 -7.55 6.49 7.19
N LEU A 99 -6.76 5.47 7.55
CA LEU A 99 -5.35 5.63 7.92
C LEU A 99 -4.53 6.22 6.78
N VAL A 100 -4.63 5.65 5.57
CA VAL A 100 -3.85 6.14 4.42
C VAL A 100 -4.27 7.57 4.03
N SER A 101 -5.57 7.89 4.09
CA SER A 101 -6.07 9.22 3.75
C SER A 101 -5.67 10.30 4.76
N ARG A 102 -5.57 9.95 6.05
CA ARG A 102 -5.22 10.89 7.11
C ARG A 102 -3.72 11.11 7.24
N MET A 103 -2.93 10.08 6.92
CA MET A 103 -1.48 10.11 7.12
C MET A 103 -0.71 10.53 5.87
N ASP A 104 -1.27 10.31 4.69
CA ASP A 104 -0.63 10.62 3.41
C ASP A 104 0.77 9.99 3.27
N VAL A 105 0.91 8.76 3.79
CA VAL A 105 2.12 7.94 3.68
C VAL A 105 1.78 6.57 3.10
N PRO A 106 2.75 5.87 2.48
CA PRO A 106 2.50 4.54 1.92
C PRO A 106 1.93 3.57 2.96
N LEU A 107 0.84 2.88 2.62
CA LEU A 107 0.26 1.81 3.44
C LEU A 107 0.36 0.50 2.68
N LEU A 108 1.16 -0.43 3.21
CA LEU A 108 1.32 -1.77 2.67
C LEU A 108 0.52 -2.75 3.52
N TYR A 109 -0.25 -3.63 2.89
CA TYR A 109 -1.05 -4.62 3.63
C TYR A 109 -0.92 -6.04 3.09
N VAL A 110 -1.13 -7.01 3.98
CA VAL A 110 -1.41 -8.40 3.63
C VAL A 110 -2.81 -8.77 4.15
N PRO A 111 -3.56 -9.63 3.44
CA PRO A 111 -4.85 -10.08 3.92
C PRO A 111 -4.67 -11.02 5.12
N GLY A 112 -5.56 -10.89 6.10
CA GLY A 112 -5.74 -11.85 7.17
C GLY A 112 -6.69 -12.97 6.78
N ASN A 113 -7.03 -13.85 7.72
CA ASN A 113 -7.90 -14.99 7.41
C ASN A 113 -9.39 -14.69 7.37
N HIS A 114 -9.82 -13.61 8.01
CA HIS A 114 -11.19 -13.11 7.98
C HIS A 114 -11.46 -12.14 6.82
N ASP A 115 -10.41 -11.61 6.20
CA ASP A 115 -10.55 -10.74 5.04
C ASP A 115 -11.22 -11.44 3.86
N GLU A 116 -12.05 -10.67 3.14
CA GLU A 116 -12.69 -11.12 1.90
C GLU A 116 -11.66 -11.54 0.84
N SER A 117 -12.09 -12.39 -0.10
CA SER A 117 -11.26 -12.73 -1.24
C SER A 117 -10.99 -11.47 -2.07
N LEU A 118 -9.70 -11.18 -2.27
CA LEU A 118 -9.25 -10.09 -3.14
C LEU A 118 -9.17 -10.52 -4.61
N GLU A 119 -9.62 -11.74 -4.94
CA GLU A 119 -9.76 -12.17 -6.32
C GLU A 119 -10.95 -11.47 -6.97
N PRO A 120 -10.79 -10.89 -8.18
CA PRO A 120 -11.92 -10.35 -8.93
C PRO A 120 -12.98 -11.44 -9.10
N ARG A 121 -14.22 -11.16 -8.70
CA ARG A 121 -15.32 -12.11 -8.88
C ARG A 121 -15.46 -12.40 -10.38
N ASP A 122 -15.54 -13.68 -10.75
CA ASP A 122 -15.81 -14.09 -12.13
C ASP A 122 -17.27 -13.74 -12.47
N MET A 123 -17.43 -12.59 -13.11
CA MET A 123 -18.72 -12.05 -13.54
C MET A 123 -18.78 -11.97 -15.06
N SER A 124 -18.09 -12.90 -15.76
CA SER A 124 -18.12 -13.03 -17.22
C SER A 124 -19.54 -13.22 -17.80
N TRP A 125 -20.51 -13.57 -16.95
CA TRP A 125 -21.92 -13.74 -17.27
C TRP A 125 -22.76 -12.44 -17.17
N MET A 126 -22.23 -11.33 -16.66
CA MET A 126 -22.99 -10.07 -16.49
C MET A 126 -22.87 -9.18 -17.75
N PRO A 127 -23.99 -8.74 -18.37
CA PRO A 127 -23.97 -8.00 -19.65
C PRO A 127 -23.46 -6.56 -19.56
N LEU A 128 -23.27 -6.01 -18.36
CA LEU A 128 -22.76 -4.66 -18.14
C LEU A 128 -21.49 -4.73 -17.28
N ARG A 129 -20.34 -4.39 -17.87
CA ARG A 129 -19.11 -4.06 -17.13
C ARG A 129 -19.34 -2.77 -16.36
N ALA A 130 -20.14 -2.82 -15.29
CA ALA A 130 -20.02 -1.82 -14.24
C ALA A 130 -18.56 -1.87 -13.80
N GLU A 131 -17.88 -0.72 -13.78
CA GLU A 131 -16.54 -0.57 -13.21
C GLU A 131 -16.64 -0.88 -11.72
N LEU A 132 -16.66 -2.18 -11.39
CA LEU A 132 -16.74 -2.63 -10.03
C LEU A 132 -15.48 -2.16 -9.30
N PRO A 133 -15.61 -1.76 -8.03
CA PRO A 133 -14.45 -1.38 -7.23
C PRO A 133 -13.42 -2.50 -7.27
N ILE A 134 -12.15 -2.14 -7.39
CA ILE A 134 -11.04 -3.08 -7.23
C ILE A 134 -11.19 -3.69 -5.84
N PRO A 135 -11.29 -5.02 -5.69
CA PRO A 135 -11.50 -5.64 -4.40
C PRO A 135 -10.32 -5.33 -3.46
N GLY A 136 -10.63 -4.74 -2.31
CA GLY A 136 -9.67 -4.31 -1.29
C GLY A 136 -9.77 -2.82 -0.93
N PRO A 137 -9.02 -2.39 0.11
CA PRO A 137 -8.96 -1.00 0.53
C PRO A 137 -8.31 -0.12 -0.54
N GLN A 138 -8.93 1.02 -0.82
CA GLN A 138 -8.42 2.00 -1.78
C GLN A 138 -7.22 2.77 -1.20
N GLY A 139 -6.31 3.20 -2.08
CA GLY A 139 -5.09 3.92 -1.68
C GLY A 139 -4.03 3.07 -0.98
N CYS A 140 -4.32 1.80 -0.68
CA CYS A 140 -3.43 0.87 0.00
C CYS A 140 -2.81 -0.13 -1.00
N ASP A 141 -1.57 -0.53 -0.76
CA ASP A 141 -0.84 -1.47 -1.61
C ASP A 141 -0.85 -2.89 -1.03
N ASN A 142 -1.50 -3.82 -1.74
CA ASN A 142 -1.46 -5.24 -1.39
C ASN A 142 -0.09 -5.84 -1.74
N ILE A 143 0.64 -6.28 -0.71
CA ILE A 143 1.97 -6.91 -0.84
C ILE A 143 1.95 -8.43 -0.69
N ASP A 144 0.78 -9.06 -0.66
CA ASP A 144 0.63 -10.51 -0.51
C ASP A 144 1.31 -11.29 -1.65
N GLY A 145 2.27 -12.15 -1.28
CA GLY A 145 3.12 -12.90 -2.19
C GLY A 145 4.06 -12.03 -3.03
N ARG A 146 4.20 -10.74 -2.72
CA ARG A 146 4.98 -9.76 -3.49
C ARG A 146 6.18 -9.25 -2.69
N VAL A 147 7.09 -8.61 -3.42
CA VAL A 147 8.26 -7.92 -2.86
C VAL A 147 8.29 -6.51 -3.43
N VAL A 148 8.16 -5.52 -2.56
CA VAL A 148 8.14 -4.09 -2.89
C VAL A 148 9.34 -3.39 -2.27
N GLU A 149 9.59 -2.15 -2.71
CA GLU A 149 10.65 -1.30 -2.19
C GLU A 149 10.08 0.08 -1.91
N VAL A 150 10.15 0.52 -0.65
CA VAL A 150 9.56 1.78 -0.18
C VAL A 150 10.54 2.44 0.78
N HIS A 151 10.83 3.73 0.59
CA HIS A 151 11.87 4.47 1.35
C HIS A 151 13.22 3.74 1.42
N GLY A 152 13.57 3.03 0.34
CA GLY A 152 14.79 2.22 0.29
C GLY A 152 14.72 0.92 1.10
N LEU A 153 13.64 0.60 1.80
CA LEU A 153 13.45 -0.68 2.49
C LEU A 153 12.85 -1.71 1.55
N ARG A 154 13.40 -2.92 1.55
CA ARG A 154 12.86 -4.05 0.79
C ARG A 154 11.92 -4.87 1.65
N ILE A 155 10.65 -4.88 1.24
CA ILE A 155 9.55 -5.40 2.04
C ILE A 155 8.88 -6.54 1.29
N ALA A 156 8.58 -7.64 1.98
CA ALA A 156 7.87 -8.78 1.42
C ALA A 156 6.66 -9.17 2.27
N GLY A 157 5.57 -9.56 1.63
CA GLY A 157 4.31 -9.89 2.30
C GLY A 157 3.84 -11.33 2.06
N LEU A 158 3.30 -11.98 3.09
CA LEU A 158 2.49 -13.21 2.98
C LEU A 158 1.31 -13.18 3.94
N GLY A 159 0.11 -13.02 3.40
CA GLY A 159 -1.14 -13.06 4.14
C GLY A 159 -1.66 -14.46 4.43
N GLY A 160 -2.75 -14.50 5.21
CA GLY A 160 -3.51 -15.68 5.58
C GLY A 160 -2.98 -16.46 6.78
N SER A 161 -3.77 -17.44 7.22
CA SER A 161 -3.50 -18.27 8.40
C SER A 161 -3.66 -19.77 8.15
N VAL A 162 -3.31 -20.56 9.17
CA VAL A 162 -3.47 -22.02 9.15
C VAL A 162 -4.95 -22.34 9.02
N ARG A 163 -5.31 -23.25 8.11
CA ARG A 163 -6.71 -23.63 7.92
C ARG A 163 -7.29 -24.29 9.16
N TYR A 164 -8.33 -23.66 9.73
CA TYR A 164 -9.19 -24.22 10.77
C TYR A 164 -10.69 -24.12 10.40
N LYS A 165 -11.04 -23.27 9.43
CA LYS A 165 -12.37 -23.15 8.81
C LYS A 165 -12.23 -23.01 7.29
N GLU A 166 -13.35 -23.11 6.56
CA GLU A 166 -13.35 -22.72 5.15
C GLU A 166 -13.24 -21.20 5.03
N GLY A 167 -12.36 -20.75 4.14
CA GLY A 167 -12.11 -19.33 3.89
C GLY A 167 -11.06 -19.13 2.79
N PRO A 168 -11.12 -18.02 2.05
CA PRO A 168 -10.23 -17.78 0.90
C PRO A 168 -8.77 -17.60 1.30
N ASN A 169 -8.52 -17.08 2.51
CA ASN A 169 -7.19 -16.75 3.02
C ASN A 169 -6.67 -17.76 4.06
N GLN A 170 -7.13 -19.02 3.98
CA GLN A 170 -6.73 -20.10 4.88
C GLN A 170 -6.00 -21.24 4.17
N TYR A 171 -4.81 -21.58 4.65
CA TYR A 171 -3.87 -22.44 3.95
C TYR A 171 -3.42 -23.63 4.79
N SER A 172 -3.21 -24.77 4.13
CA SER A 172 -2.42 -25.86 4.73
C SER A 172 -0.94 -25.52 4.78
N GLN A 173 -0.16 -26.24 5.59
CA GLN A 173 1.31 -26.11 5.63
C GLN A 173 1.94 -26.23 4.23
N GLY A 174 1.46 -27.16 3.40
CA GLY A 174 1.94 -27.35 2.03
C GLY A 174 1.56 -26.20 1.09
N GLN A 175 0.34 -25.65 1.20
CA GLN A 175 -0.09 -24.50 0.39
C GLN A 175 0.71 -23.24 0.73
N MET A 176 0.88 -22.94 2.03
CA MET A 176 1.72 -21.83 2.45
C MET A 176 3.19 -22.06 2.08
N GLY A 177 3.68 -23.30 2.18
CA GLY A 177 5.02 -23.69 1.72
C GLY A 177 5.27 -23.38 0.25
N ARG A 178 4.30 -23.64 -0.63
CA ARG A 178 4.38 -23.29 -2.06
C ARG A 178 4.39 -21.77 -2.28
N ARG A 179 3.56 -21.02 -1.54
CA ARG A 179 3.53 -19.54 -1.59
C ARG A 179 4.87 -18.94 -1.14
N ALA A 180 5.39 -19.41 0.00
CA ALA A 180 6.68 -19.02 0.54
C ALA A 180 7.84 -19.36 -0.41
N LEU A 181 7.81 -20.53 -1.05
CA LEU A 181 8.83 -20.89 -2.05
C LEU A 181 8.82 -19.94 -3.26
N LYS A 182 7.64 -19.59 -3.78
CA LYS A 182 7.53 -18.61 -4.87
C LYS A 182 8.10 -17.25 -4.46
N LEU A 183 7.81 -16.80 -3.24
CA LEU A 183 8.36 -15.56 -2.69
C LEU A 183 9.88 -15.63 -2.52
N GLU A 184 10.39 -16.74 -1.99
CA GLU A 184 11.82 -17.01 -1.82
C GLU A 184 12.58 -16.95 -3.16
N LEU A 185 12.04 -17.57 -4.21
CA LEU A 185 12.61 -17.49 -5.55
C LEU A 185 12.65 -16.04 -6.06
N ARG A 186 11.56 -15.29 -5.90
CA ARG A 186 11.52 -13.85 -6.26
C ARG A 186 12.55 -13.05 -5.48
N LEU A 187 12.72 -13.33 -4.18
CA LEU A 187 13.69 -12.66 -3.33
C LEU A 187 15.13 -12.92 -3.81
N ARG A 188 15.46 -14.18 -4.11
CA ARG A 188 16.79 -14.56 -4.61
C ARG A 188 17.08 -13.95 -5.98
N LEU A 189 16.13 -14.00 -6.92
CA LEU A 189 16.29 -13.41 -8.25
C LEU A 189 16.55 -11.90 -8.20
N LYS A 190 15.77 -11.17 -7.40
CA LYS A 190 15.99 -9.73 -7.20
C LYS A 190 17.28 -9.45 -6.43
N ARG A 191 17.72 -10.31 -5.50
CA ARG A 191 19.01 -10.18 -4.80
C ARG A 191 20.19 -10.31 -5.77
N VAL A 192 20.15 -11.27 -6.70
CA VAL A 192 21.20 -11.39 -7.73
C VAL A 192 21.28 -10.13 -8.62
N ARG A 193 20.13 -9.50 -8.91
CA ARG A 193 20.09 -8.29 -9.76
C ARG A 193 20.48 -6.99 -9.05
N ALA A 194 20.11 -6.84 -7.78
CA ALA A 194 20.24 -5.57 -7.05
C ALA A 194 21.23 -5.63 -5.88
N GLY A 195 21.73 -6.81 -5.50
CA GLY A 195 22.65 -7.00 -4.37
C GLY A 195 22.03 -6.80 -2.97
N ARG A 196 20.75 -6.43 -2.85
CA ARG A 196 20.13 -6.04 -1.57
C ARG A 196 19.46 -7.21 -0.85
N LYS A 197 19.55 -7.24 0.49
CA LYS A 197 18.86 -8.22 1.35
C LYS A 197 17.39 -7.84 1.57
N LEU A 198 16.62 -8.74 2.18
CA LEU A 198 15.26 -8.44 2.63
C LEU A 198 15.38 -7.67 3.96
N ASP A 199 14.63 -6.58 4.10
CA ASP A 199 14.67 -5.75 5.31
C ASP A 199 13.47 -6.04 6.22
N ILE A 200 12.27 -6.15 5.63
CA ILE A 200 11.03 -6.38 6.39
C ILE A 200 10.23 -7.53 5.79
N LEU A 201 9.78 -8.45 6.65
CA LEU A 201 8.78 -9.46 6.33
C LEU A 201 7.46 -9.11 7.04
N VAL A 202 6.37 -9.06 6.29
CA VAL A 202 5.01 -8.80 6.81
C VAL A 202 4.20 -10.07 6.62
N THR A 203 3.64 -10.61 7.69
CA THR A 203 2.74 -11.77 7.60
C THR A 203 1.52 -11.59 8.47
N HIS A 204 0.42 -12.25 8.14
CA HIS A 204 -0.71 -12.29 9.07
C HIS A 204 -0.43 -13.30 10.20
N ALA A 205 -0.26 -14.57 9.84
CA ALA A 205 0.06 -15.62 10.82
C ALA A 205 1.51 -15.56 11.34
N PRO A 206 1.76 -16.05 12.57
CA PRO A 206 3.09 -16.13 13.15
C PRO A 206 3.95 -17.21 12.49
N PRO A 207 5.29 -17.12 12.60
CA PRO A 207 6.18 -18.22 12.28
C PRO A 207 5.99 -19.35 13.30
N PHE A 208 6.14 -20.60 12.84
CA PHE A 208 5.94 -21.78 13.68
C PHE A 208 6.83 -21.76 14.93
N GLY A 209 6.24 -22.11 16.08
CA GLY A 209 6.94 -22.21 17.37
C GLY A 209 7.21 -20.89 18.09
N LEU A 210 6.76 -19.74 17.54
CA LEU A 210 6.89 -18.43 18.18
C LEU A 210 5.62 -17.97 18.91
N ALA A 211 4.53 -18.72 18.82
CA ALA A 211 3.34 -18.53 19.64
C ALA A 211 3.29 -19.65 20.68
N GLU A 212 2.89 -19.36 21.91
CA GLU A 212 2.37 -20.41 22.81
C GLU A 212 0.98 -20.80 22.30
N ALA A 213 0.96 -21.65 21.28
CA ALA A 213 -0.27 -22.03 20.61
C ALA A 213 -1.13 -22.86 21.58
N LYS A 214 -2.24 -22.25 22.04
CA LYS A 214 -3.28 -22.96 22.82
C LYS A 214 -4.23 -23.75 21.92
N ASP A 215 -4.24 -23.48 20.62
CA ASP A 215 -5.06 -24.15 19.61
C ASP A 215 -4.30 -24.33 18.27
N GLY A 216 -4.91 -25.08 17.34
CA GLY A 216 -4.31 -25.38 16.03
C GLY A 216 -4.14 -24.18 15.08
N ALA A 217 -4.90 -23.09 15.29
CA ALA A 217 -4.86 -21.90 14.44
C ALA A 217 -3.64 -21.03 14.74
N HIS A 218 -3.18 -21.02 15.99
CA HIS A 218 -2.05 -20.21 16.44
C HIS A 218 -0.69 -20.91 16.34
N VAL A 219 -0.65 -22.15 15.81
CA VAL A 219 0.60 -22.93 15.65
C VAL A 219 1.59 -22.26 14.70
N GLY A 220 1.10 -21.45 13.77
CA GLY A 220 1.91 -20.77 12.76
C GLY A 220 2.43 -21.69 11.66
N PHE A 221 3.25 -21.13 10.76
CA PHE A 221 3.74 -21.83 9.58
C PHE A 221 5.23 -22.14 9.62
N VAL A 222 5.59 -23.39 9.32
CA VAL A 222 7.00 -23.82 9.20
C VAL A 222 7.69 -23.10 8.04
N ALA A 223 6.94 -22.82 6.98
CA ALA A 223 7.43 -22.07 5.84
C ALA A 223 7.85 -20.63 6.19
N LEU A 224 7.12 -19.97 7.09
CA LEU A 224 7.45 -18.61 7.55
C LEU A 224 8.70 -18.63 8.45
N LEU A 225 8.79 -19.59 9.36
CA LEU A 225 10.00 -19.80 10.16
C LEU A 225 11.24 -19.96 9.25
N ARG A 226 11.13 -20.78 8.20
CA ARG A 226 12.20 -20.99 7.21
C ARG A 226 12.58 -19.69 6.49
N LEU A 227 11.60 -18.87 6.07
CA LEU A 227 11.88 -17.59 5.40
C LEU A 227 12.69 -16.66 6.31
N VAL A 228 12.28 -16.51 7.58
CA VAL A 228 13.00 -15.68 8.54
C VAL A 228 14.41 -16.21 8.76
N GLN A 229 14.56 -17.52 8.96
CA GLN A 229 15.87 -18.13 9.18
C GLN A 229 16.83 -18.02 7.99
N ASN A 230 16.32 -18.05 6.75
CA ASN A 230 17.10 -18.00 5.52
C ASN A 230 17.47 -16.58 5.10
N PHE A 231 16.55 -15.62 5.27
CA PHE A 231 16.73 -14.26 4.80
C PHE A 231 17.16 -13.29 5.89
N GLN A 232 16.89 -13.61 7.16
CA GLN A 232 17.21 -12.80 8.34
C GLN A 232 16.84 -11.32 8.12
N PRO A 233 15.55 -11.01 7.86
CA PRO A 233 15.12 -9.62 7.78
C PRO A 233 15.42 -8.89 9.08
N LEU A 234 15.56 -7.57 9.03
CA LEU A 234 15.74 -6.76 10.24
C LEU A 234 14.49 -6.85 11.13
N LEU A 235 13.32 -6.88 10.49
CA LEU A 235 12.02 -6.89 11.14
C LEU A 235 11.08 -7.91 10.50
N HIS A 236 10.38 -8.67 11.34
CA HIS A 236 9.22 -9.47 10.96
C HIS A 236 8.03 -9.05 11.82
N VAL A 237 7.04 -8.43 11.20
CA VAL A 237 5.78 -8.08 11.87
C VAL A 237 4.70 -9.10 11.53
N HIS A 238 3.90 -9.45 12.53
CA HIS A 238 2.73 -10.30 12.34
C HIS A 238 1.57 -9.94 13.27
N GLY A 239 0.38 -10.42 12.90
CA GLY A 239 -0.85 -10.33 13.68
C GLY A 239 -1.29 -11.69 14.20
N HIS A 240 -2.60 -11.96 14.12
CA HIS A 240 -3.32 -13.22 14.38
C HIS A 240 -3.34 -13.70 15.84
N ILE A 241 -2.33 -13.36 16.64
CA ILE A 241 -2.30 -13.71 18.06
C ILE A 241 -2.83 -12.52 18.87
N HIS A 242 -4.06 -12.61 19.34
CA HIS A 242 -4.65 -11.58 20.19
C HIS A 242 -4.12 -11.71 21.62
N PRO A 243 -3.41 -10.69 22.14
CA PRO A 243 -2.84 -10.76 23.48
C PRO A 243 -3.80 -10.30 24.59
N TYR A 244 -5.09 -10.10 24.27
CA TYR A 244 -6.15 -9.70 25.22
C TYR A 244 -5.74 -8.50 26.10
N GLY A 245 -5.26 -7.44 25.47
CA GLY A 245 -4.85 -6.20 26.16
C GLY A 245 -3.45 -6.22 26.77
N GLN A 246 -2.67 -7.30 26.61
CA GLN A 246 -1.26 -7.31 27.01
C GLN A 246 -0.32 -6.99 25.84
N VAL A 247 0.77 -6.31 26.13
CA VAL A 247 1.86 -6.16 25.16
C VAL A 247 2.65 -7.47 25.13
N MET A 248 2.61 -8.20 24.01
CA MET A 248 3.54 -9.32 23.85
C MET A 248 4.97 -8.79 23.72
N PRO A 249 5.94 -9.40 24.43
CA PRO A 249 7.34 -9.02 24.28
C PRO A 249 7.81 -9.34 22.85
N GLU A 250 8.67 -8.47 22.32
CA GLU A 250 9.39 -8.76 21.08
C GLU A 250 10.20 -10.05 21.24
N ARG A 251 10.22 -10.87 20.19
CA ARG A 251 11.03 -12.10 20.16
C ARG A 251 12.18 -11.92 19.18
N MET A 252 13.35 -12.45 19.55
CA MET A 252 14.51 -12.47 18.66
C MET A 252 14.64 -13.85 18.02
N LEU A 253 14.63 -13.90 16.69
CA LEU A 253 14.91 -15.12 15.93
C LEU A 253 16.18 -14.92 15.10
N LYS A 254 17.30 -15.47 15.59
CA LYS A 254 18.65 -15.17 15.09
C LYS A 254 18.95 -13.66 15.23
N SER A 255 18.96 -12.92 14.13
CA SER A 255 19.17 -11.47 14.07
C SER A 255 17.90 -10.69 13.69
N THR A 256 16.75 -11.39 13.58
CA THR A 256 15.46 -10.79 13.21
C THR A 256 14.64 -10.49 14.46
N ARG A 257 14.17 -9.23 14.57
CA ARG A 257 13.12 -8.83 15.52
C ARG A 257 11.77 -9.33 15.01
N VAL A 258 11.11 -10.19 15.77
CA VAL A 258 9.75 -10.68 15.48
C VAL A 258 8.79 -10.01 16.46
N ILE A 259 7.83 -9.25 15.91
CA ILE A 259 6.94 -8.40 16.69
C ILE A 259 5.48 -8.74 16.34
N ASN A 260 4.70 -9.05 17.38
CA ASN A 260 3.26 -9.06 17.29
C ASN A 260 2.74 -7.63 17.41
N VAL A 261 1.98 -7.18 16.41
CA VAL A 261 1.56 -5.77 16.29
C VAL A 261 0.09 -5.53 16.66
N VAL A 262 -0.63 -6.51 17.18
CA VAL A 262 -2.02 -6.34 17.62
C VAL A 262 -2.09 -5.47 18.90
N PRO A 263 -2.95 -4.44 18.97
CA PRO A 263 -3.73 -3.84 17.86
C PRO A 263 -2.89 -2.89 16.98
N SER A 264 -1.93 -2.18 17.58
CA SER A 264 -0.95 -1.33 16.88
C SER A 264 0.42 -1.28 17.56
N ARG A 265 1.47 -1.00 16.78
CA ARG A 265 2.85 -0.75 17.24
C ARG A 265 3.52 0.34 16.41
N LEU A 266 4.21 1.25 17.10
CA LEU A 266 5.17 2.16 16.47
C LEU A 266 6.58 1.58 16.59
N ILE A 267 7.29 1.42 15.47
CA ILE A 267 8.59 0.76 15.40
C ILE A 267 9.55 1.69 14.67
N ASP A 268 10.70 1.97 15.28
CA ASP A 268 11.80 2.68 14.62
C ASP A 268 12.83 1.65 14.10
N LEU A 269 13.28 1.85 12.85
CA LEU A 269 14.34 1.07 12.18
C LEU A 269 15.51 1.96 11.79
#